data_AF-A0A7T9CDC5-F1
#
_entry.id   AF-A0A7T9CDC5-F1
#
_cell.length_a   1.000
_cell.length_b   1.000
_cell.length_c   1.000
_cell.angle_alpha   90.00
_cell.angle_beta   90.00
_cell.angle_gamma   90.00
#
_symmetry.space_group_name_H-M   'P 1'
#
loop_
_entity.id
_entity.type
_entity.pdbx_description
1 polymer ?
#
loop_
_entity_poly.entity_id
_entity_poly.type
_entity_poly.pdbx_seq_one_letter_code
_entity_poly.pdbx_strand_id
1 'polypeptide(L)'
;MTGTTQGPEDSEISFVVEGLTAGTITIAALVNGTQALYKSIPIGVSESSSAGDGMPVATTAPPPEQWNTFTSADGPVSVTVSHSGPIGFLKVPPVDVTWEMQAISGPYALVPQDTSFLPPGRIEFRIPSGAPRDGLVIASLDRETWTILSSTIGNTSVTAPVTISGTYALLGPVPVLATTTTTAVTPIATTFEETPPSPRLQPPRGQVSGVPRISSRFVPGVQSRCGNRQ
;
A
#
# COMPACT_ATOMS: atom_id res chain seq x y z
N MET A 1 -3.43 5.91 15.18
CA MET A 1 -3.77 6.97 14.21
C MET A 1 -2.50 7.32 13.46
N THR A 2 -2.53 7.32 12.13
CA THR A 2 -1.38 7.72 11.29
C THR A 2 -1.88 8.76 10.28
N GLY A 3 -1.01 9.67 9.87
CA GLY A 3 -1.33 10.72 8.91
C GLY A 3 -0.06 11.24 8.25
N THR A 4 -0.19 11.74 7.03
CA THR A 4 0.89 12.44 6.31
C THR A 4 0.56 13.93 6.29
N THR A 5 1.55 14.76 6.57
CA THR A 5 1.43 16.22 6.34
C THR A 5 2.32 16.59 5.17
N GLN A 6 1.85 17.47 4.31
CA GLN A 6 2.67 18.15 3.31
C GLN A 6 2.72 19.63 3.69
N GLY A 7 3.92 20.13 3.97
CA GLY A 7 4.14 21.52 4.37
C GLY A 7 5.64 21.81 4.43
N PRO A 8 6.01 23.09 4.66
CA PRO A 8 7.39 23.46 4.95
C PRO A 8 7.98 22.61 6.08
N GLU A 9 9.30 22.45 6.11
CA GLU A 9 10.03 21.62 7.08
C GLU A 9 9.71 22.00 8.54
N ASP A 10 9.35 23.26 8.77
CA ASP A 10 9.01 23.83 10.09
C ASP A 10 7.50 23.87 10.38
N SER A 11 6.70 23.02 9.76
CA SER A 11 5.24 23.01 9.96
C SER A 11 4.85 22.50 11.35
N GLU A 12 3.89 23.16 12.00
CA GLU A 12 3.29 22.67 13.24
C GLU A 12 2.25 21.58 12.95
N ILE A 13 2.30 20.48 13.73
CA ILE A 13 1.28 19.42 13.69
C ILE A 13 0.62 19.36 15.07
N SER A 14 -0.64 19.77 15.13
CA SER A 14 -1.45 19.68 16.35
C SER A 14 -2.46 18.54 16.21
N PHE A 15 -2.60 17.71 17.23
CA PHE A 15 -3.63 16.69 17.32
C PHE A 15 -4.27 16.73 18.71
N VAL A 16 -5.58 16.52 18.77
CA VAL A 16 -6.33 16.42 20.01
C VAL A 16 -6.69 14.95 20.21
N VAL A 17 -6.38 14.42 21.39
CA VAL A 17 -6.79 13.07 21.78
C VAL A 17 -7.79 13.20 22.92
N GLU A 18 -9.06 12.94 22.62
CA GLU A 18 -10.15 12.97 23.60
C GLU A 18 -10.49 11.54 24.07
N GLY A 19 -11.00 11.42 25.29
CA GLY A 19 -11.52 10.15 25.82
C GLY A 19 -10.51 9.22 26.50
N LEU A 20 -9.25 9.64 26.68
CA LEU A 20 -8.26 8.89 27.47
C LEU A 20 -8.23 9.40 28.92
N THR A 21 -8.75 8.60 29.86
CA THR A 21 -8.76 8.92 31.30
C THR A 21 -7.43 8.59 31.99
N ALA A 22 -6.72 7.56 31.51
CA ALA A 22 -5.41 7.17 32.01
C ALA A 22 -4.65 6.38 30.92
N GLY A 23 -3.31 6.37 30.96
CA GLY A 23 -2.49 5.57 30.04
C GLY A 23 -1.21 6.29 29.62
N THR A 24 -0.63 5.89 28.49
CA THR A 24 0.52 6.57 27.90
C THR A 24 0.27 6.74 26.41
N ILE A 25 0.39 7.98 25.92
CA ILE A 25 0.37 8.30 24.49
C ILE A 25 1.80 8.29 24.00
N THR A 26 2.10 7.49 22.97
CA THR A 26 3.39 7.52 22.29
C THR A 26 3.21 8.21 20.94
N ILE A 27 3.98 9.27 20.72
CA ILE A 27 3.98 10.07 19.50
C ILE A 27 5.28 9.79 18.76
N ALA A 28 5.17 9.43 17.50
CA ALA A 28 6.30 9.22 16.63
C ALA A 28 6.10 9.95 15.31
N ALA A 29 7.15 10.61 14.84
CA ALA A 29 7.17 11.24 13.52
C ALA A 29 8.43 10.83 12.77
N LEU A 30 8.24 10.51 11.49
CA LEU A 30 9.32 10.23 10.56
C LEU A 30 9.39 11.38 9.55
N VAL A 31 10.59 11.93 9.34
CA VAL A 31 10.90 12.88 8.28
C VAL A 31 11.78 12.15 7.27
N ASN A 32 11.32 12.06 6.02
CA ASN A 32 12.02 11.32 4.96
C ASN A 32 12.36 9.87 5.34
N GLY A 33 11.48 9.20 6.11
CA GLY A 33 11.68 7.81 6.55
C GLY A 33 12.57 7.63 7.78
N THR A 34 13.18 8.70 8.29
CA THR A 34 13.98 8.69 9.52
C THR A 34 13.18 9.24 10.69
N GLN A 35 13.24 8.57 11.84
CA GLN A 35 12.57 9.03 13.06
C GLN A 35 13.13 10.39 13.52
N ALA A 36 12.31 11.43 13.42
CA ALA A 36 12.63 12.78 13.88
C ALA A 36 12.07 13.07 15.28
N LEU A 37 10.99 12.36 15.65
CA LEU A 37 10.36 12.49 16.96
C LEU A 37 9.96 11.12 17.49
N TYR A 38 10.23 10.90 18.77
CA TYR A 38 9.64 9.82 19.55
C TYR A 38 9.46 10.30 20.99
N LYS A 39 8.21 10.44 21.44
CA LYS A 39 7.87 11.00 22.75
C LYS A 39 6.71 10.27 23.39
N SER A 40 6.88 9.92 24.66
CA SER A 40 5.81 9.34 25.49
C SER A 40 5.24 10.39 26.44
N ILE A 41 3.91 10.47 26.52
CA ILE A 41 3.17 11.38 27.39
C ILE A 41 2.27 10.52 28.29
N PRO A 42 2.55 10.42 29.61
CA PRO A 42 1.65 9.75 30.54
C PRO A 42 0.38 10.58 30.73
N ILE A 43 -0.76 9.92 30.73
CA ILE A 43 -2.10 10.49 30.96
C ILE A 43 -2.62 9.95 32.28
N GLY A 44 -3.09 10.83 33.16
CA GLY A 44 -3.74 10.45 34.42
C GLY A 44 -2.80 10.18 35.61
N VAL A 45 -1.57 10.71 35.61
CA VAL A 45 -0.72 10.65 36.81
C VAL A 45 -1.04 11.81 37.77
N SER A 46 -1.57 11.49 38.95
CA SER A 46 -1.45 12.36 40.12
C SER A 46 -0.01 12.24 40.65
N GLU A 47 0.65 13.36 40.91
CA GLU A 47 1.96 13.40 41.55
C GLU A 47 1.85 12.83 42.97
N SER A 48 2.12 11.54 43.14
CA SER A 48 2.37 10.96 44.47
C SER A 48 3.85 11.05 44.78
N SER A 49 4.25 12.14 45.43
CA SER A 49 5.45 12.15 46.26
C SER A 49 5.24 11.23 47.46
N SER A 50 6.13 10.25 47.67
CA SER A 50 6.40 9.71 49.00
C SER A 50 7.78 9.03 49.04
N ALA A 51 8.67 9.65 49.80
CA ALA A 51 9.83 9.01 50.39
C ALA A 51 9.35 7.91 51.36
N GLY A 52 9.97 6.74 51.30
CA GLY A 52 9.66 5.60 52.16
C GLY A 52 10.86 4.68 52.28
N ASP A 53 11.37 4.63 53.51
CA ASP A 53 12.59 3.96 53.99
C ASP A 53 12.58 2.43 53.85
N GLY A 54 13.76 1.89 53.53
CA GLY A 54 14.35 0.58 53.87
C GLY A 54 13.49 -0.67 54.15
N MET A 55 13.60 -1.69 53.29
CA MET A 55 13.76 -3.11 53.69
C MET A 55 14.29 -3.96 52.50
N PRO A 56 14.90 -5.14 52.74
CA PRO A 56 15.91 -5.75 51.88
C PRO A 56 15.30 -6.40 50.64
N VAL A 57 16.03 -6.29 49.54
CA VAL A 57 15.75 -6.96 48.27
C VAL A 57 15.86 -8.47 48.48
N ALA A 58 14.72 -9.15 48.49
CA ALA A 58 14.67 -10.55 48.14
C ALA A 58 15.13 -10.68 46.69
N THR A 59 16.17 -11.46 46.44
CA THR A 59 16.64 -11.81 45.10
C THR A 59 15.63 -12.74 44.45
N THR A 60 14.52 -12.18 43.95
CA THR A 60 13.56 -12.89 43.14
C THR A 60 14.18 -13.15 41.77
N ALA A 61 14.08 -14.40 41.29
CA ALA A 61 14.53 -14.80 39.97
C ALA A 61 14.01 -13.83 38.88
N PRO A 62 14.75 -13.60 37.79
CA PRO A 62 14.32 -12.71 36.72
C PRO A 62 12.92 -13.11 36.22
N PRO A 63 12.04 -12.14 35.94
CA PRO A 63 10.71 -12.43 35.40
C PRO A 63 10.84 -13.27 34.12
N PRO A 64 9.89 -14.19 33.83
CA PRO A 64 9.89 -14.92 32.57
C PRO A 64 9.89 -13.94 31.41
N GLU A 65 10.69 -14.22 30.37
CA GLU A 65 10.73 -13.40 29.14
C GLU A 65 9.31 -13.34 28.55
N GLN A 66 8.65 -12.20 28.73
CA GLN A 66 7.30 -12.00 28.22
C GLN A 66 7.38 -11.55 26.76
N TRP A 67 6.87 -12.40 25.87
CA TRP A 67 6.74 -12.09 24.45
C TRP A 67 5.48 -11.27 24.20
N ASN A 68 5.65 -10.11 23.60
CA ASN A 68 4.56 -9.20 23.26
C ASN A 68 4.38 -9.15 21.75
N THR A 69 3.13 -9.22 21.30
CA THR A 69 2.78 -9.06 19.88
C THR A 69 2.17 -7.70 19.64
N PHE A 70 2.74 -6.96 18.69
CA PHE A 70 2.26 -5.67 18.24
C PHE A 70 1.80 -5.81 16.80
N THR A 71 0.66 -5.20 16.46
CA THR A 71 0.07 -5.28 15.12
C THR A 71 -0.09 -3.87 14.57
N SER A 72 0.20 -3.72 13.29
CA SER A 72 -0.08 -2.49 12.54
C SER A 72 -1.56 -2.11 12.61
N ALA A 73 -1.83 -0.80 12.53
CA ALA A 73 -3.20 -0.28 12.63
C ALA A 73 -4.10 -0.74 11.47
N ASP A 74 -3.53 -1.03 10.29
CA ASP A 74 -4.24 -1.58 9.14
C ASP A 74 -4.29 -3.12 9.13
N GLY A 75 -3.55 -3.79 10.03
CA GLY A 75 -3.59 -5.23 10.27
C GLY A 75 -2.72 -6.17 9.42
N PRO A 76 -2.02 -5.78 8.33
CA PRO A 76 -1.29 -6.74 7.50
C PRO A 76 0.09 -7.13 8.04
N VAL A 77 0.64 -6.40 9.00
CA VAL A 77 1.93 -6.73 9.63
C VAL A 77 1.82 -6.78 11.14
N SER A 78 2.51 -7.74 11.76
CA SER A 78 2.72 -7.84 13.20
C SER A 78 4.17 -8.18 13.54
N VAL A 79 4.58 -7.88 14.76
CA VAL A 79 5.89 -8.27 15.30
C VAL A 79 5.71 -8.84 16.70
N THR A 80 6.38 -9.95 16.98
CA THR A 80 6.44 -10.58 18.31
C THR A 80 7.87 -10.47 18.83
N VAL A 81 8.05 -9.80 19.97
CA VAL A 81 9.37 -9.57 20.60
C VAL A 81 9.30 -9.69 22.12
N SER A 82 10.41 -10.06 22.74
CA SER A 82 10.64 -9.96 24.19
C SER A 82 11.14 -8.54 24.54
N HIS A 83 10.28 -7.54 24.37
CA HIS A 83 10.60 -6.13 24.67
C HIS A 83 9.60 -5.54 25.66
N SER A 84 10.10 -4.76 26.62
CA SER A 84 9.30 -4.16 27.70
C SER A 84 8.70 -2.80 27.33
N GLY A 85 9.17 -2.16 26.26
CA GLY A 85 8.65 -0.88 25.76
C GLY A 85 7.51 -1.02 24.74
N PRO A 86 6.75 0.06 24.49
CA PRO A 86 5.76 0.09 23.43
C PRO A 86 6.46 0.07 22.06
N ILE A 87 5.96 -0.76 21.16
CA ILE A 87 6.38 -0.79 19.75
C ILE A 87 5.17 -0.46 18.88
N GLY A 88 5.40 0.35 17.86
CA GLY A 88 4.40 0.73 16.88
C GLY A 88 4.86 0.45 15.45
N PHE A 89 3.89 0.42 14.55
CA PHE A 89 4.13 0.44 13.11
C PHE A 89 3.66 1.77 12.54
N LEU A 90 4.51 2.40 11.74
CA LEU A 90 4.13 3.50 10.87
C LEU A 90 4.20 3.04 9.41
N LYS A 91 3.09 3.16 8.69
CA LYS A 91 3.10 2.94 7.23
C LYS A 91 3.84 4.10 6.58
N VAL A 92 4.84 3.80 5.77
CA VAL A 92 5.65 4.79 5.07
C VAL A 92 5.38 4.74 3.57
N PRO A 93 5.70 5.82 2.83
CA PRO A 93 5.57 5.81 1.37
C PRO A 93 6.36 4.64 0.74
N PRO A 94 5.86 4.09 -0.38
CA PRO A 94 6.59 3.07 -1.11
C PRO A 94 7.93 3.62 -1.59
N VAL A 95 8.97 2.79 -1.44
CA VAL A 95 10.32 3.04 -1.95
C VAL A 95 10.56 2.04 -3.06
N ASP A 96 11.22 2.47 -4.15
CA ASP A 96 11.50 1.60 -5.29
C ASP A 96 12.29 0.36 -4.85
N VAL A 97 11.92 -0.79 -5.40
CA VAL A 97 12.52 -2.09 -5.11
C VAL A 97 13.25 -2.56 -6.36
N THR A 98 14.56 -2.75 -6.27
CA THR A 98 15.42 -3.02 -7.42
C THR A 98 15.75 -4.50 -7.57
N TRP A 99 14.78 -5.40 -7.82
CA TRP A 99 15.06 -6.84 -8.05
C TRP A 99 14.01 -7.56 -8.91
N GLU A 100 13.36 -6.87 -9.84
CA GLU A 100 12.14 -7.39 -10.50
C GLU A 100 11.06 -7.81 -9.47
N MET A 101 11.16 -7.21 -8.27
CA MET A 101 10.24 -7.40 -7.15
C MET A 101 9.47 -6.10 -6.93
N GLN A 102 8.27 -6.24 -6.39
CA GLN A 102 7.41 -5.14 -5.96
C GLN A 102 7.01 -5.34 -4.50
N ALA A 103 6.72 -4.24 -3.81
CA ALA A 103 6.10 -4.29 -2.50
C ALA A 103 4.65 -4.79 -2.65
N ILE A 104 4.39 -5.98 -2.10
CA ILE A 104 3.06 -6.59 -2.00
C ILE A 104 2.32 -6.05 -0.76
N SER A 105 3.06 -5.75 0.31
CA SER A 105 2.54 -5.11 1.51
C SER A 105 3.61 -4.24 2.18
N GLY A 106 3.20 -3.08 2.67
CA GLY A 106 4.10 -2.07 3.24
C GLY A 106 4.64 -1.09 2.21
N PRO A 107 5.71 -0.34 2.54
CA PRO A 107 6.59 -0.56 3.69
C PRO A 107 6.02 -0.08 5.04
N TYR A 108 6.48 -0.69 6.14
CA TYR A 108 6.17 -0.30 7.51
C TYR A 108 7.45 -0.10 8.32
N ALA A 109 7.58 1.07 8.96
CA ALA A 109 8.62 1.35 9.93
C ALA A 109 8.20 0.87 11.32
N LEU A 110 9.02 0.02 11.95
CA LEU A 110 8.92 -0.25 13.38
C LEU A 110 9.49 0.94 14.15
N VAL A 111 8.74 1.36 15.15
CA VAL A 111 9.06 2.49 16.01
C VAL A 111 9.08 2.01 17.47
N PRO A 112 10.07 2.39 18.28
CA PRO A 112 11.19 3.27 17.94
C PRO A 112 12.18 2.62 16.95
N GLN A 113 12.81 3.41 16.09
CA GLN A 113 13.86 2.93 15.16
C GLN A 113 15.14 2.53 15.91
N ASP A 114 15.97 1.70 15.28
CA ASP A 114 17.28 1.26 15.77
C ASP A 114 17.27 0.55 17.15
N THR A 115 16.13 -0.04 17.52
CA THR A 115 15.95 -0.78 18.76
C THR A 115 16.35 -2.23 18.56
N SER A 116 17.36 -2.71 19.29
CA SER A 116 17.82 -4.09 19.23
C SER A 116 16.92 -5.04 20.04
N PHE A 117 16.67 -6.23 19.48
CA PHE A 117 15.92 -7.32 20.13
C PHE A 117 16.83 -8.52 20.39
N LEU A 118 16.97 -8.87 21.66
CA LEU A 118 17.72 -10.03 22.16
C LEU A 118 16.87 -10.74 23.23
N PRO A 119 16.38 -11.97 22.98
CA PRO A 119 16.48 -12.75 21.74
C PRO A 119 15.83 -12.08 20.50
N PRO A 120 16.18 -12.52 19.27
CA PRO A 120 15.57 -11.99 18.05
C PRO A 120 14.05 -12.14 18.08
N GLY A 121 13.36 -11.08 17.69
CA GLY A 121 11.93 -11.09 17.46
C GLY A 121 11.55 -11.85 16.20
N ARG A 122 10.25 -11.90 15.93
CA ARG A 122 9.68 -12.41 14.68
C ARG A 122 8.71 -11.40 14.09
N ILE A 123 8.96 -10.97 12.86
CA ILE A 123 8.03 -10.16 12.07
C ILE A 123 7.20 -11.08 11.17
N GLU A 124 5.93 -10.74 11.01
CA GLU A 124 4.97 -11.51 10.23
C GLU A 124 4.16 -10.58 9.33
N PHE A 125 4.15 -10.87 8.03
CA PHE A 125 3.32 -10.20 7.04
C PHE A 125 2.23 -11.15 6.55
N ARG A 126 0.99 -10.71 6.60
CA ARG A 126 -0.13 -11.43 6.01
C ARG A 126 -0.07 -11.34 4.49
N ILE A 127 -0.24 -12.47 3.81
CA ILE A 127 -0.30 -12.54 2.35
C ILE A 127 -1.65 -11.99 1.91
N PRO A 128 -1.71 -10.92 1.09
CA PRO A 128 -2.97 -10.41 0.56
C PRO A 128 -3.68 -11.46 -0.30
N SER A 129 -5.02 -11.48 -0.23
CA SER A 129 -5.84 -12.35 -1.06
C SER A 129 -5.59 -12.05 -2.55
N GLY A 130 -5.21 -13.06 -3.33
CA GLY A 130 -4.92 -12.91 -4.76
C GLY A 130 -3.47 -12.55 -5.10
N ALA A 131 -2.60 -12.34 -4.11
CA ALA A 131 -1.17 -12.20 -4.36
C ALA A 131 -0.53 -13.56 -4.72
N PRO A 132 0.45 -13.59 -5.66
CA PRO A 132 1.28 -14.77 -5.89
C PRO A 132 1.98 -15.18 -4.59
N ARG A 133 1.99 -16.48 -4.28
CA ARG A 133 2.67 -17.01 -3.09
C ARG A 133 4.13 -17.36 -3.36
N ASP A 134 4.45 -17.66 -4.61
CA ASP A 134 5.81 -17.99 -5.02
C ASP A 134 6.69 -16.74 -5.04
N GLY A 135 7.91 -16.87 -4.51
CA GLY A 135 8.89 -15.79 -4.48
C GLY A 135 8.59 -14.68 -3.48
N LEU A 136 7.70 -14.89 -2.50
CA LEU A 136 7.45 -13.92 -1.44
C LEU A 136 8.58 -13.92 -0.41
N VAL A 137 9.11 -12.73 -0.12
CA VAL A 137 10.17 -12.54 0.88
C VAL A 137 9.92 -11.28 1.70
N ILE A 138 10.32 -11.29 2.96
CA ILE A 138 10.39 -10.07 3.76
C ILE A 138 11.76 -9.44 3.54
N ALA A 139 11.78 -8.14 3.29
CA ALA A 139 13.00 -7.37 3.21
C ALA A 139 12.99 -6.23 4.22
N SER A 140 14.18 -5.88 4.72
CA SER A 140 14.43 -4.68 5.51
C SER A 140 15.06 -3.61 4.63
N LEU A 141 14.67 -2.36 4.82
CA LEU A 141 15.24 -1.19 4.17
C LEU A 141 16.16 -0.45 5.14
N ASP A 142 17.44 -0.32 4.78
CA ASP A 142 18.42 0.57 5.43
C ASP A 142 18.96 1.57 4.41
N ARG A 143 18.83 2.87 4.67
CA ARG A 143 19.38 3.97 3.83
C ARG A 143 19.24 3.70 2.32
N GLU A 144 18.03 3.38 1.86
CA GLU A 144 17.67 3.09 0.46
C GLU A 144 18.07 1.70 -0.08
N THR A 145 18.82 0.93 0.70
CA THR A 145 19.20 -0.44 0.32
C THR A 145 18.25 -1.43 0.97
N TRP A 146 17.50 -2.14 0.15
CA TRP A 146 16.75 -3.30 0.60
C TRP A 146 17.72 -4.46 0.89
N THR A 147 17.42 -5.26 1.91
CA THR A 147 18.11 -6.50 2.24
C THR A 147 17.07 -7.58 2.51
N ILE A 148 17.15 -8.71 1.80
CA ILE A 148 16.23 -9.83 1.97
C ILE A 148 16.55 -10.54 3.29
N LEU A 149 15.52 -10.77 4.11
CA LEU A 149 15.62 -11.57 5.32
C LEU A 149 15.33 -13.03 5.01
N SER A 150 15.95 -13.93 5.78
CA SER A 150 15.65 -15.37 5.76
C SER A 150 14.18 -15.60 6.15
N SER A 151 13.33 -15.70 5.14
CA SER A 151 11.88 -15.70 5.28
C SER A 151 11.31 -17.11 5.16
N THR A 152 10.35 -17.42 6.02
CA THR A 152 9.56 -18.66 5.98
C THR A 152 8.15 -18.32 5.51
N ILE A 153 7.77 -18.88 4.36
CA ILE A 153 6.44 -18.73 3.78
C ILE A 153 5.51 -19.76 4.41
N GLY A 154 4.47 -19.29 5.10
CA GLY A 154 3.37 -20.08 5.61
C GLY A 154 2.19 -20.11 4.64
N ASN A 155 1.05 -20.61 5.11
CA ASN A 155 -0.19 -20.66 4.34
C ASN A 155 -0.83 -19.27 4.17
N THR A 156 -0.84 -18.43 5.20
CA THR A 156 -1.51 -17.13 5.20
C THR A 156 -0.58 -15.95 5.46
N SER A 157 0.68 -16.22 5.77
CA SER A 157 1.66 -15.21 6.13
C SER A 157 3.08 -15.62 5.76
N VAL A 158 3.96 -14.63 5.65
CA VAL A 158 5.41 -14.80 5.51
C VAL A 158 6.06 -14.23 6.75
N THR A 159 7.10 -14.89 7.25
CA THR A 159 7.66 -14.60 8.57
C THR A 159 9.17 -14.57 8.53
N ALA A 160 9.80 -13.70 9.31
CA ALA A 160 11.26 -13.56 9.34
C ALA A 160 11.73 -13.17 10.76
N PRO A 161 12.97 -13.54 11.14
CA PRO A 161 13.58 -13.05 12.37
C PRO A 161 13.86 -11.54 12.26
N VAL A 162 13.71 -10.81 13.37
CA VAL A 162 14.02 -9.38 13.47
C VAL A 162 14.89 -9.11 14.68
N THR A 163 16.10 -8.59 14.45
CA THR A 163 17.11 -8.34 15.50
C THR A 163 17.25 -6.87 15.86
N ILE A 164 16.79 -5.98 14.98
CA ILE A 164 16.80 -4.53 15.14
C ILE A 164 15.50 -4.00 14.57
N SER A 165 14.95 -2.90 15.06
CA SER A 165 13.82 -2.23 14.41
C SER A 165 14.28 -1.39 13.22
N GLY A 166 13.40 -1.22 12.25
CA GLY A 166 13.68 -0.57 10.98
C GLY A 166 12.46 -0.58 10.07
N THR A 167 12.66 -0.37 8.78
CA THR A 167 11.57 -0.41 7.79
C THR A 167 11.52 -1.77 7.10
N TYR A 168 10.34 -2.39 7.05
CA TYR A 168 10.14 -3.71 6.45
C TYR A 168 9.00 -3.70 5.43
N ALA A 169 9.12 -4.56 4.42
CA ALA A 169 8.06 -4.82 3.46
C ALA A 169 8.00 -6.30 3.10
N LEU A 170 6.81 -6.73 2.70
CA LEU A 170 6.63 -7.99 1.99
C LEU A 170 6.83 -7.72 0.50
N LEU A 171 7.84 -8.34 -0.08
CA LEU A 171 8.16 -8.26 -1.49
C LEU A 171 7.70 -9.52 -2.22
N GLY A 172 7.38 -9.37 -3.49
CA GLY A 172 7.05 -10.47 -4.39
C GLY A 172 7.40 -10.11 -5.83
N PRO A 173 7.49 -11.08 -6.74
CA PRO A 173 7.83 -10.83 -8.13
C PRO A 173 6.80 -9.91 -8.81
N VAL A 174 7.26 -9.04 -9.70
CA VAL A 174 6.38 -8.24 -10.55
C VAL A 174 5.65 -9.19 -11.51
N PRO A 175 4.29 -9.22 -11.52
CA PRO A 175 3.57 -10.10 -12.41
C PRO A 175 3.79 -9.69 -13.87
N VAL A 176 4.37 -10.58 -14.66
CA VAL A 176 4.44 -10.41 -16.12
C VAL A 176 3.02 -10.61 -16.65
N LEU A 177 2.36 -9.54 -17.07
CA LEU A 177 1.09 -9.63 -17.77
C LEU A 177 1.31 -10.42 -19.06
N ALA A 178 0.73 -11.61 -19.15
CA ALA A 178 0.71 -12.39 -20.38
C ALA A 178 -0.07 -11.60 -21.43
N THR A 179 0.61 -11.10 -22.47
CA THR A 179 -0.03 -10.56 -23.67
C THR A 179 -0.88 -11.68 -24.28
N THR A 180 -2.20 -11.58 -24.18
CA THR A 180 -3.10 -12.40 -24.99
C THR A 180 -2.88 -12.03 -26.45
N THR A 181 -2.19 -12.90 -27.18
CA THR A 181 -2.09 -12.79 -28.63
C THR A 181 -3.46 -13.13 -29.19
N THR A 182 -4.29 -12.12 -29.45
CA THR A 182 -5.50 -12.29 -30.25
C THR A 182 -5.07 -12.62 -31.67
N THR A 183 -5.15 -13.90 -32.05
CA THR A 183 -5.05 -14.30 -33.46
C THR A 183 -6.23 -13.65 -34.20
N ALA A 184 -5.95 -12.60 -34.96
CA ALA A 184 -6.93 -12.04 -35.88
C ALA A 184 -7.28 -13.12 -36.91
N VAL A 185 -8.51 -13.62 -36.86
CA VAL A 185 -9.04 -14.48 -37.93
C VAL A 185 -9.31 -13.57 -39.12
N THR A 186 -8.49 -13.67 -40.17
CA THR A 186 -8.73 -12.99 -41.44
C THR A 186 -10.11 -13.40 -41.96
N PRO A 187 -11.06 -12.46 -42.18
CA PRO A 187 -12.31 -12.82 -42.85
C PRO A 187 -11.98 -13.27 -44.28
N ILE A 188 -12.45 -14.45 -44.64
CA ILE A 188 -12.34 -14.97 -46.00
C ILE A 188 -13.14 -14.02 -46.90
N ALA A 189 -12.47 -13.38 -47.86
CA ALA A 189 -13.14 -12.56 -48.86
C ALA A 189 -13.93 -13.48 -49.80
N THR A 190 -15.26 -13.45 -49.69
CA THR A 190 -16.15 -14.11 -50.66
C THR A 190 -16.17 -13.27 -51.94
N THR A 191 -15.42 -13.69 -52.95
CA THR A 191 -15.47 -13.12 -54.30
C THR A 191 -16.80 -13.51 -54.95
N PHE A 192 -17.66 -12.52 -55.20
CA PHE A 192 -18.80 -12.69 -56.09
C PHE A 192 -18.31 -12.51 -57.53
N GLU A 193 -18.50 -13.52 -58.38
CA GLU A 193 -18.25 -13.42 -59.82
C GLU A 193 -19.36 -12.57 -60.45
N GLU A 194 -19.02 -11.36 -60.88
CA GLU A 194 -19.95 -10.48 -61.59
C GLU A 194 -20.08 -10.95 -63.05
N THR A 195 -21.19 -11.60 -63.35
CA THR A 195 -21.60 -11.94 -64.72
C THR A 195 -21.72 -10.66 -65.57
N PRO A 196 -21.06 -10.57 -66.74
CA PRO A 196 -21.14 -9.38 -67.58
C PRO A 196 -22.57 -9.15 -68.10
N PRO A 197 -23.01 -7.88 -68.23
CA PRO A 197 -24.36 -7.57 -68.69
C PRO A 197 -24.54 -7.93 -70.16
N SER A 198 -25.58 -8.72 -70.45
CA SER A 198 -26.06 -9.02 -71.79
C SER A 198 -26.59 -7.75 -72.47
N PRO A 199 -26.33 -7.51 -73.78
CA PRO A 199 -26.72 -6.27 -74.44
C PRO A 199 -28.25 -6.17 -74.59
N ARG A 200 -28.84 -5.14 -73.95
CA ARG A 200 -30.27 -4.86 -74.04
C ARG A 200 -30.55 -4.01 -75.28
N LEU A 201 -31.36 -4.55 -76.20
CA LEU A 201 -31.94 -3.80 -77.33
C LEU A 201 -32.71 -2.58 -76.81
N GLN A 202 -32.39 -1.42 -77.35
CA GLN A 202 -32.93 -0.12 -76.97
C GLN A 202 -34.27 0.13 -77.69
N PRO A 203 -35.37 0.47 -77.00
CA PRO A 203 -36.57 1.00 -77.64
C PRO A 203 -36.53 2.54 -77.75
N PRO A 204 -37.23 3.14 -78.74
CA PRO A 204 -37.19 4.58 -79.00
C PRO A 204 -38.01 5.42 -78.01
N ARG A 205 -37.63 6.71 -77.96
CA ARG A 205 -38.05 7.82 -77.07
C ARG A 205 -39.55 8.16 -77.04
N GLY A 206 -40.02 8.60 -75.85
CA GLY A 206 -41.14 9.55 -75.61
C GLY A 206 -41.33 9.81 -74.11
N GLN A 207 -41.06 11.02 -73.57
CA GLN A 207 -42.04 12.01 -73.03
C GLN A 207 -42.80 11.59 -71.74
N VAL A 208 -43.02 12.32 -70.62
CA VAL A 208 -42.65 13.64 -70.00
C VAL A 208 -42.98 13.55 -68.47
N SER A 209 -42.34 14.39 -67.65
CA SER A 209 -42.90 15.13 -66.47
C SER A 209 -42.89 14.53 -65.05
N GLY A 210 -42.32 15.28 -64.10
CA GLY A 210 -42.65 15.21 -62.66
C GLY A 210 -41.49 15.48 -61.68
N VAL A 211 -41.39 16.70 -61.15
CA VAL A 211 -40.53 17.15 -60.01
C VAL A 211 -41.50 17.51 -58.86
N PRO A 212 -41.24 17.25 -57.55
CA PRO A 212 -40.38 18.10 -56.69
C PRO A 212 -39.57 17.39 -55.57
N ARG A 213 -38.31 17.81 -55.35
CA ARG A 213 -37.78 18.59 -54.19
C ARG A 213 -38.39 18.29 -52.81
N ILE A 214 -37.53 18.01 -51.82
CA ILE A 214 -37.46 18.69 -50.50
C ILE A 214 -36.02 18.56 -49.94
N SER A 215 -35.58 19.64 -49.28
CA SER A 215 -34.23 19.94 -48.77
C SER A 215 -34.36 20.49 -47.35
N SER A 216 -33.49 20.10 -46.40
CA SER A 216 -32.94 20.93 -45.29
C SER A 216 -31.98 20.07 -44.46
N ARG A 217 -30.68 20.37 -44.30
CA ARG A 217 -29.94 21.43 -43.56
C ARG A 217 -29.96 21.32 -42.01
N PHE A 218 -28.92 20.65 -41.49
CA PHE A 218 -27.87 21.12 -40.56
C PHE A 218 -28.12 22.34 -39.63
N VAL A 219 -27.85 22.20 -38.32
CA VAL A 219 -27.10 23.14 -37.44
C VAL A 219 -26.50 22.39 -36.21
N PRO A 220 -25.23 22.65 -35.78
CA PRO A 220 -24.57 22.10 -34.58
C PRO A 220 -24.38 23.12 -33.42
N GLY A 221 -24.06 22.64 -32.20
CA GLY A 221 -23.61 23.43 -31.05
C GLY A 221 -24.05 22.83 -29.70
N VAL A 222 -23.41 22.94 -28.52
CA VAL A 222 -22.28 23.72 -27.98
C VAL A 222 -21.76 23.03 -26.69
N GLN A 223 -20.51 23.38 -26.33
CA GLN A 223 -19.60 23.04 -25.22
C GLN A 223 -20.05 22.92 -23.74
N SER A 224 -19.23 22.13 -23.01
CA SER A 224 -18.57 22.28 -21.68
C SER A 224 -19.14 23.16 -20.55
N ARG A 225 -19.07 22.63 -19.31
CA ARG A 225 -18.61 23.37 -18.10
C ARG A 225 -18.19 22.45 -16.94
N CYS A 226 -17.00 22.71 -16.37
CA CYS A 226 -16.56 22.29 -15.04
C CYS A 226 -17.32 23.06 -13.94
N GLY A 227 -17.48 22.45 -12.76
CA GLY A 227 -18.02 23.11 -11.57
C GLY A 227 -17.34 22.64 -10.28
N ASN A 228 -16.57 23.54 -9.66
CA ASN A 228 -16.12 23.50 -8.27
C ASN A 228 -17.22 24.08 -7.34
N ARG A 229 -17.38 23.53 -6.14
CA ARG A 229 -17.86 24.18 -4.90
C ARG A 229 -17.17 23.45 -3.74
N GLN A 230 -16.30 24.12 -2.98
CA GLN A 230 -16.59 24.88 -1.75
C GLN A 230 -17.46 24.10 -0.76
#